data_AF-A0A833V0B8-F1
#
_entry.id   AF-A0A833V0B8-F1
#
_cell.length_a   1.000
_cell.length_b   1.000
_cell.length_c   1.000
_cell.angle_alpha   90.00
_cell.angle_beta   90.00
_cell.angle_gamma   90.00
#
_symmetry.space_group_name_H-M   'P 1'
#
loop_
_entity.id
_entity.type
_entity.pdbx_description
1 polymer ?
#
loop_
_entity_poly.entity_id
_entity_poly.type
_entity_poly.pdbx_seq_one_letter_code
_entity_poly.pdbx_strand_id
1 'polypeptide(L)'
;MEPLQVIQRIEVLTNAIEVAVARADWSEAVRAAETRSMFLMTLVPDQPDEVHAAIGKMREIDLRISTAARETLEALVTEGRKALHETGLAAQSLSRGAQALASRSPAWLS
;
A
#
# COMPACT_ATOMS: atom_id res chain seq x y z
N MET A 1 25.82 18.98 -7.40
CA MET A 1 24.63 19.03 -8.28
C MET A 1 23.99 20.36 -8.03
N GLU A 2 23.58 21.06 -9.07
CA GLU A 2 22.88 22.34 -8.90
C GLU A 2 21.49 22.11 -8.27
N PRO A 3 20.97 23.02 -7.43
CA PRO A 3 19.67 22.87 -6.80
C PRO A 3 18.52 22.55 -7.77
N LEU A 4 18.56 23.16 -8.96
CA LEU A 4 17.59 22.91 -10.03
C LEU A 4 17.64 21.47 -10.56
N GLN A 5 18.81 20.83 -10.58
CA GLN A 5 18.94 19.43 -10.99
C GLN A 5 18.42 18.48 -9.91
N VAL A 6 18.61 18.84 -8.63
CA VAL A 6 18.06 18.08 -7.49
C VAL A 6 16.54 18.10 -7.55
N ILE A 7 15.93 19.27 -7.75
CA ILE A 7 14.47 19.39 -7.74
C ILE A 7 13.82 18.64 -8.92
N GLN A 8 14.43 18.67 -10.11
CA GLN A 8 13.97 17.88 -11.26
C GLN A 8 14.00 16.38 -10.99
N ARG A 9 15.03 15.88 -10.30
CA ARG A 9 15.10 14.47 -9.90
C ARG A 9 14.02 14.11 -8.90
N ILE A 10 13.75 14.99 -7.92
CA ILE A 10 12.67 14.79 -6.94
C ILE A 10 11.31 14.77 -7.65
N GLU A 11 11.10 15.62 -8.65
CA GLU A 11 9.86 15.66 -9.44
C GLU A 11 9.66 14.36 -10.23
N VAL A 12 10.68 13.89 -10.95
CA VAL A 12 10.63 12.61 -11.68
C VAL A 12 10.29 11.46 -10.73
N LEU A 13 10.92 11.42 -9.56
CA LEU A 13 10.66 10.38 -8.56
C LEU A 13 9.27 10.50 -7.94
N THR A 14 8.76 11.72 -7.73
CA THR A 14 7.38 11.95 -7.27
C THR A 14 6.36 11.38 -8.25
N ASN A 15 6.55 11.64 -9.55
CA ASN A 15 5.70 11.09 -10.59
C ASN A 15 5.81 9.55 -10.69
N ALA A 16 7.02 8.99 -10.50
CA ALA A 16 7.22 7.55 -10.47
C ALA A 16 6.46 6.88 -9.31
N ILE A 17 6.49 7.49 -8.11
CA ILE A 17 5.72 7.01 -6.95
C ILE A 17 4.22 7.07 -7.25
N GLU A 18 3.72 8.17 -7.83
CA GLU A 18 2.30 8.31 -8.19
C GLU A 18 1.84 7.20 -9.15
N VAL A 19 2.62 6.93 -10.19
CA VAL A 19 2.33 5.86 -11.15
C VAL A 19 2.38 4.47 -10.50
N ALA A 20 3.36 4.22 -9.64
CA ALA A 20 3.51 2.93 -8.96
C ALA A 20 2.35 2.68 -7.99
N VAL A 21 1.95 3.68 -7.19
CA VAL A 21 0.80 3.60 -6.29
C VAL A 21 -0.50 3.37 -7.07
N ALA A 22 -0.72 4.08 -8.18
CA ALA A 22 -1.90 3.88 -9.03
C ALA A 22 -2.00 2.45 -9.62
N ARG A 23 -0.87 1.75 -9.73
CA ARG A 23 -0.79 0.36 -10.20
C ARG A 23 -0.71 -0.67 -9.08
N ALA A 24 -0.75 -0.24 -7.82
CA ALA A 24 -0.47 -1.06 -6.64
C ALA A 24 0.90 -1.79 -6.70
N ASP A 25 1.87 -1.22 -7.42
CA ASP A 25 3.26 -1.69 -7.44
C ASP A 25 3.99 -1.12 -6.22
N TRP A 26 3.71 -1.68 -5.05
CA TRP A 26 4.23 -1.18 -3.77
C TRP A 26 5.75 -1.27 -3.67
N SER A 27 6.36 -2.28 -4.31
CA SER A 27 7.82 -2.43 -4.31
C SER A 27 8.48 -1.26 -5.03
N GLU A 28 7.97 -0.91 -6.22
CA GLU A 28 8.49 0.23 -6.98
C GLU A 28 8.20 1.55 -6.27
N ALA A 29 7.00 1.71 -5.69
CA ALA A 29 6.64 2.90 -4.93
C ALA A 29 7.60 3.16 -3.76
N VAL A 30 7.93 2.13 -2.99
CA VAL A 30 8.91 2.21 -1.88
C VAL A 30 10.30 2.54 -2.41
N ARG A 31 10.79 1.82 -3.43
CA ARG A 31 12.12 2.05 -4.01
C ARG A 31 12.27 3.50 -4.51
N ALA A 32 11.26 4.01 -5.20
CA ALA A 32 11.24 5.38 -5.71
C ALA A 32 11.19 6.40 -4.56
N ALA A 33 10.39 6.15 -3.51
CA ALA A 33 10.29 7.01 -2.33
C ALA A 33 11.60 7.08 -1.53
N GLU A 34 12.28 5.95 -1.31
CA GLU A 34 13.59 5.89 -0.66
C GLU A 34 14.64 6.66 -1.48
N THR A 35 14.64 6.45 -2.80
CA THR A 35 15.51 7.18 -3.71
C THR A 35 15.24 8.69 -3.65
N ARG A 36 13.97 9.09 -3.59
CA ARG A 36 13.56 10.51 -3.48
C ARG A 36 14.02 11.14 -2.17
N SER A 37 13.93 10.39 -1.08
CA SER A 37 14.35 10.84 0.25
C SER A 37 15.81 11.26 0.28
N MET A 38 16.69 10.51 -0.40
CA MET A 38 18.11 10.89 -0.52
C MET A 38 18.32 12.25 -1.18
N PHE A 39 17.54 12.59 -2.22
CA PHE A 39 17.64 13.91 -2.86
C PHE A 39 17.04 15.03 -2.00
N LEU A 40 15.92 14.76 -1.32
CA LEU A 40 15.31 15.73 -0.39
C LEU A 40 16.28 16.15 0.71
N MET A 41 17.09 15.22 1.23
CA MET A 41 18.10 15.50 2.26
C MET A 41 19.25 16.41 1.78
N THR A 42 19.40 16.62 0.46
CA THR A 42 20.43 17.52 -0.08
C THR A 42 19.95 18.97 -0.21
N LEU A 43 18.66 19.23 -0.03
CA LEU A 43 18.10 20.58 -0.07
C LEU A 43 18.46 21.35 1.21
N VAL A 44 18.97 22.57 1.05
CA VAL A 44 19.20 23.52 2.14
C VAL A 44 18.04 24.52 2.25
N PRO A 45 17.81 25.20 3.39
CA PRO A 45 16.66 26.11 3.54
C PRO A 45 16.65 27.32 2.60
N ASP A 46 17.82 27.84 2.23
CA ASP A 46 17.99 29.00 1.35
C ASP A 46 17.99 28.55 -0.13
N GLN A 47 16.80 28.32 -0.69
CA GLN A 47 16.63 27.93 -2.08
C GLN A 47 16.08 29.09 -2.92
N PRO A 48 16.32 29.07 -4.24
CA PRO A 48 15.62 29.95 -5.18
C PRO A 48 14.09 29.77 -5.10
N ASP A 49 13.33 30.86 -5.34
CA ASP A 49 11.86 30.86 -5.32
C ASP A 49 11.25 29.78 -6.24
N GLU A 50 11.87 29.53 -7.39
CA GLU A 50 11.46 28.48 -8.33
C GLU A 50 11.50 27.07 -7.73
N VAL A 51 12.51 26.79 -6.89
CA VAL A 51 12.64 25.52 -6.18
C VAL A 51 11.57 25.42 -5.10
N HIS A 52 11.30 26.50 -4.36
CA HIS A 52 10.19 26.54 -3.39
C HIS A 52 8.83 26.30 -4.05
N ALA A 53 8.58 26.92 -5.21
CA ALA A 53 7.35 26.71 -5.97
C ALA A 53 7.19 25.25 -6.43
N ALA A 54 8.28 24.63 -6.90
CA ALA A 54 8.29 23.22 -7.29
C ALA A 54 8.03 22.28 -6.10
N ILE A 55 8.63 22.55 -4.93
CA ILE A 55 8.34 21.82 -3.69
C ILE A 55 6.85 21.94 -3.32
N GLY A 56 6.28 23.14 -3.45
CA GLY A 56 4.84 23.37 -3.23
C GLY A 56 3.96 22.44 -4.06
N LYS A 57 4.20 22.39 -5.38
CA LYS A 57 3.47 21.49 -6.29
C LYS A 57 3.64 20.02 -5.92
N MET A 58 4.87 19.59 -5.61
CA MET A 58 5.12 18.19 -5.24
C MET A 58 4.39 17.76 -3.97
N ARG A 59 4.19 18.68 -3.00
CA ARG A 59 3.40 18.39 -1.80
C ARG A 59 1.94 18.07 -2.12
N GLU A 60 1.36 18.73 -3.12
CA GLU A 60 0.00 18.40 -3.59
C GLU A 60 -0.06 16.98 -4.16
N ILE A 61 0.98 16.56 -4.89
CA ILE A 61 1.09 15.20 -5.40
C ILE A 61 1.26 14.20 -4.25
N ASP A 62 2.08 14.51 -3.25
CA ASP A 62 2.27 13.67 -2.06
C ASP A 62 0.96 13.43 -1.29
N LEU A 63 0.09 14.44 -1.22
CA LEU A 63 -1.25 14.30 -0.63
C LEU A 63 -2.14 13.36 -1.44
N ARG A 64 -2.09 13.44 -2.78
CA ARG A 64 -2.83 12.50 -3.65
C ARG A 64 -2.29 11.07 -3.51
N ILE A 65 -0.97 10.89 -3.51
CA ILE A 65 -0.30 9.60 -3.31
C ILE A 65 -0.73 8.97 -1.98
N SER A 66 -0.63 9.71 -0.88
CA SER A 66 -0.97 9.20 0.46
C SER A 66 -2.45 8.86 0.59
N THR A 67 -3.33 9.63 -0.04
CA THR A 67 -4.77 9.33 -0.09
C THR A 67 -5.03 8.02 -0.83
N ALA A 68 -4.51 7.87 -2.04
CA ALA A 68 -4.68 6.65 -2.84
C ALA A 68 -4.10 5.40 -2.16
N ALA A 69 -2.93 5.52 -1.55
CA ALA A 69 -2.31 4.43 -0.81
C ALA A 69 -3.15 4.00 0.40
N ARG A 70 -3.71 4.97 1.15
CA ARG A 70 -4.60 4.69 2.29
C ARG A 70 -5.89 4.01 1.85
N GLU A 71 -6.55 4.54 0.82
CA GLU A 71 -7.78 3.95 0.28
C GLU A 71 -7.56 2.51 -0.17
N THR A 72 -6.42 2.24 -0.82
CA THR A 72 -6.07 0.87 -1.23
C THR A 72 -5.82 -0.04 -0.04
N LEU A 73 -5.14 0.43 1.00
CA LEU A 73 -4.93 -0.34 2.23
C LEU A 73 -6.26 -0.67 2.94
N GLU A 74 -7.16 0.31 3.04
CA GLU A 74 -8.49 0.13 3.64
C GLU A 74 -9.30 -0.94 2.89
N ALA A 75 -9.26 -0.92 1.56
CA ALA A 75 -9.89 -1.94 0.71
C ALA A 75 -9.29 -3.33 0.96
N LEU A 76 -7.96 -3.46 0.98
CA LEU A 76 -7.27 -4.74 1.21
C LEU A 76 -7.56 -5.32 2.60
N VAL A 77 -7.57 -4.49 3.64
CA VAL A 77 -7.91 -4.93 5.02
C VAL A 77 -9.35 -5.40 5.08
N THR A 78 -10.27 -4.71 4.41
CA THR A 78 -11.69 -5.07 4.36
C THR A 78 -11.87 -6.42 3.67
N GLU A 79 -11.25 -6.61 2.50
CA GLU A 79 -11.31 -7.87 1.76
C GLU A 79 -10.67 -9.02 2.55
N GLY A 80 -9.52 -8.78 3.18
CA GLY A 80 -8.84 -9.78 4.02
C GLY A 80 -9.71 -10.24 5.20
N ARG A 81 -10.41 -9.32 5.87
CA ARG A 81 -11.35 -9.68 6.96
C ARG A 81 -12.51 -10.53 6.46
N LYS A 82 -13.06 -10.20 5.29
CA LYS A 82 -14.14 -10.96 4.66
C LYS A 82 -13.68 -12.38 4.32
N ALA A 83 -12.53 -12.53 3.68
CA ALA A 83 -11.96 -13.84 3.34
C ALA A 83 -11.71 -14.72 4.57
N LEU A 84 -11.20 -14.13 5.66
CA LEU A 84 -11.02 -14.84 6.94
C LEU A 84 -12.35 -15.30 7.55
N HIS A 85 -13.37 -14.44 7.50
CA HIS A 85 -14.70 -14.78 7.99
C HIS A 85 -15.32 -15.94 7.21
N GLU A 86 -15.28 -15.88 5.89
CA GLU A 86 -15.79 -16.93 4.99
C GLU A 86 -15.08 -18.27 5.20
N THR A 87 -13.75 -18.24 5.33
CA THR A 87 -12.93 -19.42 5.65
C THR A 87 -13.33 -20.02 7.00
N GLY A 88 -13.58 -19.17 8.01
CA GLY A 88 -14.06 -19.60 9.32
C GLY A 88 -15.42 -20.30 9.26
N LEU A 89 -16.38 -19.75 8.49
CA LEU A 89 -17.69 -20.37 8.30
C LEU A 89 -17.60 -21.73 7.59
N ALA A 90 -16.75 -21.83 6.55
CA ALA A 90 -16.51 -23.07 5.83
C ALA A 90 -15.93 -24.14 6.77
N ALA A 91 -14.91 -23.80 7.58
CA ALA A 91 -14.32 -24.71 8.55
C ALA A 91 -15.33 -25.20 9.59
N GLN A 92 -16.19 -24.32 10.11
CA GLN A 92 -17.26 -24.69 11.05
C GLN A 92 -18.30 -25.61 10.41
N SER A 93 -18.65 -25.37 9.14
CA SER A 93 -19.59 -26.21 8.40
C SER A 93 -19.04 -27.64 8.24
N LEU A 94 -17.77 -27.76 7.84
CA LEU A 94 -17.08 -29.06 7.71
C LEU A 94 -17.02 -29.81 9.05
N SER A 95 -16.67 -29.12 10.14
CA SER A 95 -16.63 -29.71 11.48
C SER A 95 -18.00 -30.23 11.92
N ARG A 96 -19.07 -29.44 11.70
CA ARG A 96 -20.45 -29.86 11.99
C ARG A 96 -20.88 -31.06 11.13
N GLY A 97 -20.53 -31.08 9.85
CA GLY A 97 -20.78 -32.21 8.96
C GLY A 97 -20.10 -33.49 9.42
N ALA A 98 -18.82 -33.41 9.82
CA ALA A 98 -18.07 -34.54 10.35
C ALA A 98 -18.67 -35.09 11.65
N GLN A 99 -19.07 -34.20 12.58
CA GLN A 99 -19.74 -34.60 13.83
C GLN A 99 -21.10 -35.26 13.56
N ALA A 100 -21.88 -34.75 12.62
CA ALA A 100 -23.16 -35.35 12.23
C ALA A 100 -23.00 -36.74 11.57
N LEU A 101 -21.92 -36.96 10.81
CA LEU A 101 -21.60 -38.27 10.26
C LEU A 101 -21.16 -39.25 11.36
N ALA A 102 -20.36 -38.79 12.31
CA ALA A 102 -19.90 -39.59 13.44
C ALA A 102 -21.06 -40.01 14.36
N SER A 103 -22.01 -39.11 14.65
CA SER A 103 -23.19 -39.43 15.47
C SER A 103 -24.22 -40.34 14.77
N ARG A 104 -24.20 -40.38 13.43
CA ARG A 104 -25.03 -41.27 12.60
C ARG A 104 -24.45 -42.66 12.38
N SER A 105 -23.19 -42.88 12.74
CA SER A 105 -22.60 -44.22 12.79
C SER A 105 -22.70 -44.74 14.22
N PRO A 106 -23.79 -45.41 14.64
CA PRO A 106 -23.71 -46.22 15.84
C PRO A 106 -22.63 -47.27 15.58
N ALA A 107 -21.62 -47.31 16.44
CA ALA A 107 -20.67 -48.41 16.48
C ALA A 107 -21.48 -49.71 16.44
N TRP A 108 -21.37 -50.45 15.35
CA TRP A 108 -22.09 -51.70 15.16
C TRP A 108 -21.55 -52.72 16.18
N LEU A 109 -22.44 -53.07 17.12
CA LEU A 109 -22.59 -54.37 17.78
C LEU A 109 -21.32 -54.98 18.42
N SER A 110 -21.18 -54.78 19.73
CA SER A 110 -20.58 -55.82 20.61
C SER A 110 -21.65 -56.79 21.08
#